data_AF-A0A7X7RDI4-F1
#
_entry.id   AF-A0A7X7RDI4-F1
#
_cell.length_a   1.000
_cell.length_b   1.000
_cell.length_c   1.000
_cell.angle_alpha   90.00
_cell.angle_beta   90.00
_cell.angle_gamma   90.00
#
_symmetry.space_group_name_H-M   'P 1'
#
loop_
_entity.id
_entity.type
_entity.pdbx_description
1 polymer ?
#
loop_
_entity_poly.entity_id
_entity_poly.type
_entity_poly.pdbx_seq_one_letter_code
_entity_poly.pdbx_strand_id
1 'polypeptide(L)'
;MTQNNIIVRGARQHNLKNITVKIPRDKMVVITGISGSGKSSLAFDTIYAEGQRRYVESLSSYARQFLGQMSKPDVDQIDGLSPAISIDQKSTSHNPRSTVGTVTEIHDYLRLLYARVGHPHCPKCGRPISRQSVDQMIDAIKQWPIDSRLHLLAPLIRGRKGEYQKLFTDLRAKGFVRVRVDGELLDLADEIQLKKNIKHDIELVIDRIILRENVDKRLADSLELCLKMGDGLALVLADLPDTRHEETLFSQEFACPECGISMEELEPRMFSFNSPFGACPACTGLGFSQYIDEKLMIDDDSLSIREGGIVPVNNVQGWYFRHLEGLAKTHGFSLDTPVGELPRWALDEIFYGCGKERFPVVYFEPDSDRPQIWMHPWEGLVRNFERRWRETNSPQMREEFEKYMTVKPCEVCGGARLKPESLAVTVGGKNIYQLSRMTALEAQAFMSKLQLSERESAIARRILKEIDERLGFMVQVGLDYLTLSRGAATLSGGEAQRIRLATQIGSHLMGVLYILDEPSIGLHQRDNDKLIEALKSLRDLGNTVLVVEHDEDMIERADYILDIGPGAGEHGGEIVAEGELPEILDNPRSLTGQYLSGA
;
A
#
# COMPACT_ATOMS: atom_id res chain seq x y z
N MET A 1 21.78 36.71 22.26
CA MET A 1 21.86 35.63 23.26
C MET A 1 20.70 34.70 22.97
N THR A 2 20.95 33.45 22.58
CA THR A 2 19.89 32.45 22.44
C THR A 2 19.19 32.31 23.79
N GLN A 3 17.88 32.54 23.84
CA GLN A 3 17.10 32.27 25.04
C GLN A 3 17.13 30.76 25.28
N ASN A 4 17.73 30.33 26.40
CA ASN A 4 17.86 28.91 26.78
C ASN A 4 16.54 28.27 27.27
N ASN A 5 15.46 29.05 27.34
CA ASN A 5 14.16 28.60 27.85
C ASN A 5 13.04 29.11 26.94
N ILE A 6 11.97 28.33 26.82
CA ILE A 6 10.66 28.78 26.35
C ILE A 6 9.94 29.35 27.58
N ILE A 7 9.46 30.59 27.50
CA ILE A 7 8.80 31.26 28.61
C ILE A 7 7.37 31.55 28.21
N VAL A 8 6.42 30.94 28.91
CA VAL A 8 4.98 31.16 28.72
C VAL A 8 4.50 32.03 29.87
N ARG A 9 3.86 33.17 29.57
CA ARG A 9 3.35 34.13 30.56
C ARG A 9 1.85 34.30 30.41
N GLY A 10 1.14 34.15 31.52
CA GLY A 10 -0.30 34.41 31.62
C GLY A 10 -1.14 33.50 30.74
N ALA A 11 -0.84 32.19 30.71
CA ALA A 11 -1.68 31.24 29.98
C ALA A 11 -3.02 31.01 30.72
N ARG A 12 -4.13 31.18 30.00
CA ARG A 12 -5.51 31.11 30.52
C ARG A 12 -6.43 30.22 29.69
N GLN A 13 -5.87 29.49 28.73
CA GLN A 13 -6.62 28.58 27.88
C GLN A 13 -7.38 27.54 28.74
N HIS A 14 -8.68 27.38 28.50
CA HIS A 14 -9.57 26.49 29.26
C HIS A 14 -9.59 26.77 30.77
N ASN A 15 -9.03 25.86 31.58
CA ASN A 15 -9.03 25.96 33.05
C ASN A 15 -7.73 26.51 33.63
N LEU A 16 -6.75 26.90 32.79
CA LEU A 16 -5.47 27.45 33.24
C LEU A 16 -5.66 28.77 34.00
N LYS A 17 -5.00 28.90 35.17
CA LYS A 17 -5.19 30.00 36.12
C LYS A 17 -4.16 31.12 35.93
N ASN A 18 -4.07 31.67 34.72
CA ASN A 18 -3.12 32.74 34.38
C ASN A 18 -1.66 32.36 34.70
N ILE A 19 -1.27 31.13 34.35
CA ILE A 19 0.00 30.55 34.77
C ILE A 19 1.20 31.14 34.01
N THR A 20 2.35 31.17 34.68
CA THR A 20 3.64 31.48 34.07
C THR A 20 4.58 30.31 34.31
N VAL A 21 5.17 29.78 33.24
CA VAL A 21 6.04 28.60 33.29
C VAL A 21 7.30 28.81 32.43
N LYS A 22 8.42 28.24 32.88
CA LYS A 22 9.67 28.20 32.13
C LYS A 22 10.00 26.77 31.75
N ILE A 23 10.22 26.54 30.46
CA ILE A 23 10.52 25.22 29.90
C ILE A 23 11.95 25.26 29.35
N PRO A 24 12.87 24.42 29.82
CA PRO A 24 14.23 24.38 29.29
C PRO A 24 14.23 23.89 27.85
N ARG A 25 15.02 24.57 27.00
CA ARG A 25 15.23 24.14 25.62
C ARG A 25 16.24 23.02 25.53
N ASP A 26 16.16 22.26 24.44
CA ASP A 26 17.06 21.15 24.11
C ASP A 26 17.03 20.03 25.15
N LYS A 27 15.90 19.91 25.85
CA LYS A 27 15.60 18.95 26.91
C LYS A 27 14.34 18.15 26.59
N MET A 28 14.24 16.97 27.19
CA MET A 28 13.03 16.16 27.24
C MET A 28 12.26 16.54 28.51
N VAL A 29 11.18 17.28 28.33
CA VAL A 29 10.34 17.82 29.40
C VAL A 29 9.04 17.03 29.47
N VAL A 30 8.69 16.52 30.64
CA VAL A 30 7.44 15.80 30.86
C VAL A 30 6.44 16.67 31.62
N ILE A 31 5.23 16.82 31.07
CA ILE A 31 4.08 17.42 31.75
C ILE A 31 3.23 16.29 32.33
N THR A 32 3.03 16.32 33.63
CA THR A 32 2.28 15.31 34.38
C THR A 32 1.23 15.95 35.29
N GLY A 33 0.46 15.12 36.02
CA GLY A 33 -0.64 15.54 36.89
C GLY A 33 -1.99 14.90 36.52
N ILE A 34 -3.03 15.12 37.31
CA ILE A 34 -4.31 14.38 37.20
C ILE A 34 -5.00 14.61 35.83
N SER A 35 -5.79 13.63 35.36
CA SER A 35 -6.63 13.83 34.17
C SER A 35 -7.54 15.06 34.32
N GLY A 36 -7.59 15.92 33.30
CA GLY A 36 -8.32 17.20 33.36
C GLY A 36 -7.63 18.31 34.18
N SER A 37 -6.39 18.14 34.62
CA SER A 37 -5.66 19.19 35.36
C SER A 37 -5.23 20.38 34.51
N GLY A 38 -5.26 20.27 33.17
CA GLY A 38 -4.86 21.34 32.25
C GLY A 38 -3.59 21.06 31.42
N LYS A 39 -3.04 19.83 31.48
CA LYS A 39 -1.86 19.40 30.71
C LYS A 39 -1.97 19.66 29.21
N SER A 40 -3.01 19.12 28.59
CA SER A 40 -3.23 19.29 27.14
C SER A 40 -3.57 20.74 26.78
N SER A 41 -4.22 21.48 27.69
CA SER A 41 -4.50 22.91 27.50
C SER A 41 -3.23 23.76 27.44
N LEU A 42 -2.22 23.42 28.25
CA LEU A 42 -0.91 24.06 28.18
C LEU A 42 -0.11 23.56 26.96
N ALA A 43 0.05 22.24 26.80
CA ALA A 43 0.91 21.65 25.78
C ALA A 43 0.39 21.88 24.36
N PHE A 44 -0.88 21.54 24.10
CA PHE A 44 -1.46 21.52 22.76
C PHE A 44 -2.23 22.81 22.45
N ASP A 45 -3.16 23.20 23.32
CA ASP A 45 -4.06 24.32 23.01
C ASP A 45 -3.38 25.69 23.17
N THR A 46 -2.23 25.74 23.87
CA THR A 46 -1.43 26.96 24.06
C THR A 46 -0.09 26.89 23.31
N ILE A 47 0.84 26.02 23.72
CA ILE A 47 2.22 26.03 23.22
C ILE A 47 2.29 25.54 21.77
N TYR A 48 1.72 24.38 21.46
CA TYR A 48 1.67 23.85 20.09
C TYR A 48 0.92 24.79 19.15
N ALA A 49 -0.30 25.20 19.53
CA ALA A 49 -1.14 26.08 18.73
C ALA A 49 -0.42 27.39 18.36
N GLU A 50 0.27 28.02 19.33
CA GLU A 50 1.02 29.24 19.07
C GLU A 50 2.29 28.99 18.23
N GLY A 51 3.00 27.87 18.47
CA GLY A 51 4.20 27.49 17.72
C GLY A 51 3.90 27.22 16.24
N GLN A 52 2.82 26.48 15.98
CA GLN A 52 2.34 26.22 14.63
C GLN A 52 1.86 27.51 13.95
N ARG A 53 1.05 28.33 14.64
CA ARG A 53 0.53 29.60 14.10
C ARG A 53 1.66 30.53 13.67
N ARG A 54 2.65 30.78 14.55
CA ARG A 54 3.80 31.65 14.25
C ARG A 54 4.60 31.17 13.04
N TYR A 55 4.79 29.86 12.92
CA TYR A 55 5.51 29.28 11.79
C TYR A 55 4.71 29.45 10.48
N VAL A 56 3.43 29.11 10.45
CA VAL A 56 2.63 29.20 9.21
C VAL A 56 2.39 30.66 8.80
N GLU A 57 2.30 31.61 9.75
CA GLU A 57 2.25 33.06 9.48
C GLU A 57 3.52 33.62 8.81
N SER A 58 4.63 32.87 8.86
CA SER A 58 5.89 33.22 8.20
C SER A 58 5.98 32.69 6.76
N LEU A 59 5.15 31.70 6.38
CA LEU A 59 5.26 31.03 5.07
C LEU A 59 4.83 31.92 3.90
N SER A 60 3.75 32.69 4.06
CA SER A 60 3.30 33.63 3.03
C SER A 60 2.39 34.72 3.60
N SER A 61 2.33 35.86 2.89
CA SER A 61 1.38 36.94 3.20
C SER A 61 -0.08 36.48 3.11
N TYR A 62 -0.38 35.56 2.18
CA TYR A 62 -1.70 34.95 2.01
C TYR A 62 -2.06 34.06 3.21
N ALA A 63 -1.16 33.16 3.63
CA ALA A 63 -1.39 32.30 4.80
C ALA A 63 -1.67 33.12 6.07
N ARG A 64 -1.00 34.27 6.24
CA ARG A 64 -1.24 35.19 7.35
C ARG A 64 -2.67 35.76 7.36
N GLN A 65 -3.29 36.02 6.21
CA GLN A 65 -4.68 36.47 6.13
C GLN A 65 -5.67 35.39 6.57
N PHE A 66 -5.42 34.14 6.19
CA PHE A 66 -6.27 33.00 6.57
C PHE A 66 -6.15 32.65 8.06
N LEU A 67 -4.93 32.64 8.59
CA LEU A 67 -4.69 32.34 10.01
C LEU A 67 -5.15 33.44 10.95
N GLY A 68 -5.21 34.69 10.48
CA GLY A 68 -5.75 35.80 11.26
C GLY A 68 -7.21 35.61 11.67
N GLN A 69 -7.94 34.69 11.02
CA GLN A 69 -9.32 34.34 11.37
C GLN A 69 -9.43 33.22 12.42
N MET A 70 -8.33 32.53 12.76
CA MET A 70 -8.33 31.51 13.79
C MET A 70 -8.30 32.15 15.19
N SER A 71 -8.99 31.53 16.15
CA SER A 71 -8.92 31.93 17.55
C SER A 71 -7.48 31.76 18.07
N LYS A 72 -6.87 32.88 18.49
CA LYS A 72 -5.56 32.83 19.14
C LYS A 72 -5.71 32.20 20.53
N PRO A 73 -4.72 31.39 20.99
CA PRO A 73 -4.71 30.92 22.36
C PRO A 73 -4.75 32.09 23.35
N ASP A 74 -5.45 31.92 24.47
CA ASP A 74 -5.51 32.93 25.52
C ASP A 74 -4.23 32.88 26.37
N VAL A 75 -3.24 33.68 25.95
CA VAL A 75 -1.93 33.83 26.59
C VAL A 75 -1.43 35.26 26.41
N ASP A 76 -0.76 35.82 27.42
CA ASP A 76 -0.21 37.18 27.32
C ASP A 76 1.00 37.22 26.39
N GLN A 77 1.95 36.32 26.60
CA GLN A 77 3.20 36.28 25.84
C GLN A 77 3.85 34.90 25.90
N ILE A 78 4.43 34.48 24.78
CA ILE A 78 5.34 33.33 24.71
C ILE A 78 6.65 33.75 24.04
N ASP A 79 7.77 33.61 24.74
CA ASP A 79 9.12 33.89 24.25
C ASP A 79 9.91 32.59 24.04
N GLY A 80 10.88 32.61 23.12
CA GLY A 80 11.79 31.48 22.88
C GLY A 80 11.16 30.28 22.16
N LEU A 81 9.93 30.40 21.64
CA LEU A 81 9.18 29.31 21.03
C LEU A 81 9.73 28.89 19.65
N SER A 82 10.08 27.62 19.51
CA SER A 82 10.43 26.98 18.24
C SER A 82 9.19 26.67 17.39
N PRO A 83 9.34 26.46 16.06
CA PRO A 83 8.31 25.79 15.27
C PRO A 83 7.90 24.47 15.95
N ALA A 84 6.60 24.28 16.14
CA ALA A 84 6.07 23.16 16.90
C ALA A 84 5.44 22.09 16.00
N ILE A 85 5.69 20.82 16.32
CA ILE A 85 5.10 19.65 15.66
C ILE A 85 4.40 18.80 16.72
N SER A 86 3.09 18.56 16.56
CA SER A 86 2.36 17.63 17.41
C SER A 86 2.51 16.19 16.92
N ILE A 87 2.54 15.25 17.86
CA ILE A 87 2.46 13.81 17.63
C ILE A 87 1.38 13.27 18.56
N ASP A 88 0.13 13.32 18.09
CA ASP A 88 -1.08 12.93 18.81
C ASP A 88 -1.77 11.70 18.17
N GLN A 89 -2.75 11.14 18.88
CA GLN A 89 -3.50 9.94 18.44
C GLN A 89 -4.68 10.27 17.51
N LYS A 90 -5.00 11.55 17.30
CA LYS A 90 -6.28 11.97 16.70
C LYS A 90 -6.39 11.76 15.18
N SER A 91 -5.32 11.42 14.49
CA SER A 91 -5.29 11.39 13.02
C SER A 91 -4.86 10.04 12.43
N THR A 92 -5.63 8.98 12.65
CA THR A 92 -5.51 7.79 11.79
C THR A 92 -6.09 8.09 10.41
N SER A 93 -5.28 8.00 9.35
CA SER A 93 -5.77 8.14 7.97
C SER A 93 -6.77 7.03 7.65
N HIS A 94 -8.05 7.38 7.47
CA HIS A 94 -9.11 6.46 7.07
C HIS A 94 -9.12 6.17 5.55
N ASN A 95 -8.15 6.68 4.80
CA ASN A 95 -8.09 6.45 3.37
C ASN A 95 -7.71 4.98 3.08
N PRO A 96 -8.55 4.19 2.39
CA PRO A 96 -8.30 2.77 2.13
C PRO A 96 -7.04 2.51 1.28
N ARG A 97 -6.57 3.52 0.54
CA ARG A 97 -5.32 3.46 -0.21
C ARG A 97 -4.08 3.72 0.64
N SER A 98 -4.22 4.26 1.84
CA SER A 98 -3.08 4.46 2.74
C SER A 98 -2.66 3.15 3.39
N THR A 99 -1.36 2.90 3.40
CA THR A 99 -0.69 1.76 4.03
C THR A 99 0.44 2.26 4.93
N VAL A 100 0.97 1.40 5.81
CA VAL A 100 2.17 1.70 6.61
C VAL A 100 3.32 2.17 5.72
N GLY A 101 3.57 1.49 4.60
CA GLY A 101 4.63 1.83 3.66
C GLY A 101 4.44 3.19 2.98
N THR A 102 3.21 3.63 2.73
CA THR A 102 2.97 4.97 2.17
C THR A 102 3.06 6.07 3.22
N VAL A 103 2.63 5.82 4.46
CA VAL A 103 2.71 6.82 5.55
C VAL A 103 4.16 7.06 5.97
N THR A 104 4.98 6.01 5.95
CA THR A 104 6.43 6.08 6.26
C THR A 104 7.30 6.47 5.07
N GLU A 105 6.70 6.70 3.89
CA GLU A 105 7.38 6.91 2.61
C GLU A 105 8.31 5.74 2.16
N ILE A 106 8.41 4.65 2.92
CA ILE A 106 9.23 3.48 2.55
C ILE A 106 8.77 2.92 1.19
N HIS A 107 7.47 2.89 0.96
CA HIS A 107 6.92 2.46 -0.33
C HIS A 107 7.41 3.33 -1.48
N ASP A 108 7.61 4.64 -1.26
CA ASP A 108 8.08 5.55 -2.31
C ASP A 108 9.52 5.27 -2.71
N TYR A 109 10.39 5.01 -1.73
CA TYR A 109 11.74 4.54 -1.99
C TYR A 109 11.79 3.14 -2.60
N LEU A 110 10.87 2.24 -2.24
CA LEU A 110 10.74 0.95 -2.92
C LEU A 110 10.37 1.14 -4.39
N ARG A 111 9.43 2.03 -4.73
CA ARG A 111 9.11 2.32 -6.14
C ARG A 111 10.34 2.82 -6.91
N LEU A 112 11.15 3.68 -6.29
CA LEU A 112 12.42 4.14 -6.88
C LEU A 112 13.42 2.99 -7.06
N LEU A 113 13.57 2.13 -6.05
CA LEU A 113 14.45 0.96 -6.11
C LEU A 113 14.07 0.04 -7.27
N TYR A 114 12.79 -0.36 -7.34
CA TYR A 114 12.29 -1.26 -8.38
C TYR A 114 12.37 -0.65 -9.78
N ALA A 115 12.21 0.67 -9.92
CA ALA A 115 12.39 1.33 -11.21
C ALA A 115 13.85 1.39 -11.67
N ARG A 116 14.80 1.47 -10.73
CA ARG A 116 16.23 1.68 -11.05
C ARG A 116 17.03 0.39 -11.20
N VAL A 117 16.73 -0.63 -10.39
CA VAL A 117 17.48 -1.89 -10.36
C VAL A 117 16.56 -3.11 -10.42
N GLY A 118 15.28 -2.92 -10.74
CA GLY A 118 14.35 -4.03 -10.91
C GLY A 118 14.59 -4.80 -12.20
N HIS A 119 14.55 -6.12 -12.11
CA HIS A 119 14.61 -7.01 -13.26
C HIS A 119 13.18 -7.38 -13.69
N PRO A 120 12.70 -6.93 -14.87
CA PRO A 120 11.38 -7.27 -15.35
C PRO A 120 11.35 -8.70 -15.88
N HIS A 121 10.23 -9.37 -15.64
CA HIS A 121 9.96 -10.71 -16.15
C HIS A 121 8.62 -10.70 -16.90
N CYS A 122 8.43 -11.68 -17.78
CA CYS A 122 7.15 -11.91 -18.43
C CYS A 122 6.11 -12.39 -17.39
N PRO A 123 4.97 -11.70 -17.21
CA PRO A 123 3.93 -12.13 -16.26
C PRO A 123 3.35 -13.51 -16.58
N LYS A 124 3.46 -13.98 -17.83
CA LYS A 124 2.88 -15.24 -18.30
C LYS A 124 3.84 -16.43 -18.23
N CYS A 125 5.10 -16.25 -18.64
CA CYS A 125 6.08 -17.34 -18.70
C CYS A 125 7.27 -17.19 -17.74
N GLY A 126 7.36 -16.08 -17.00
CA GLY A 126 8.40 -15.83 -15.99
C GLY A 126 9.80 -15.55 -16.56
N ARG A 127 10.00 -15.57 -17.89
CA ARG A 127 11.30 -15.27 -18.49
C ARG A 127 11.69 -13.81 -18.28
N PRO A 128 12.98 -13.50 -18.05
CA PRO A 128 13.47 -12.13 -18.01
C PRO A 128 13.12 -11.37 -19.29
N ILE A 129 12.70 -10.12 -19.14
CA ILE A 129 12.54 -9.17 -20.24
C ILE A 129 13.70 -8.18 -20.13
N SER A 130 14.43 -7.99 -21.21
CA SER A 130 15.49 -7.00 -21.28
C SER A 130 15.43 -6.26 -22.60
N ARG A 131 15.51 -4.93 -22.53
CA ARG A 131 15.80 -4.11 -23.71
C ARG A 131 17.30 -4.17 -23.97
N GLN A 132 17.68 -4.53 -25.18
CA GLN A 132 19.07 -4.54 -25.60
C GLN A 132 19.24 -3.58 -26.78
N SER A 133 20.24 -2.70 -26.69
CA SER A 133 20.75 -1.98 -27.85
C SER A 133 21.53 -2.93 -28.76
N VAL A 134 21.68 -2.59 -30.04
CA VAL A 134 22.47 -3.41 -30.98
C VAL A 134 23.88 -3.64 -30.44
N ASP A 135 24.52 -2.61 -29.89
CA ASP A 135 25.85 -2.72 -29.26
C ASP A 135 25.88 -3.75 -28.12
N GLN A 136 24.88 -3.74 -27.24
CA GLN A 136 24.77 -4.73 -26.17
C GLN A 136 24.50 -6.16 -26.69
N MET A 137 23.76 -6.30 -27.79
CA MET A 137 23.58 -7.60 -28.45
C MET A 137 24.92 -8.11 -29.01
N ILE A 138 25.70 -7.23 -29.64
CA ILE A 138 27.05 -7.54 -30.15
C ILE A 138 27.95 -7.96 -28.99
N ASP A 139 27.99 -7.20 -27.89
CA ASP A 139 28.80 -7.51 -26.72
C ASP A 139 28.42 -8.85 -26.09
N ALA A 140 27.14 -9.20 -26.06
CA ALA A 140 26.67 -10.51 -25.59
C ALA A 140 27.13 -11.65 -26.53
N ILE A 141 27.00 -11.47 -27.85
CA ILE A 141 27.45 -12.46 -28.85
C ILE A 141 28.97 -12.65 -28.80
N LYS A 142 29.74 -11.60 -28.51
CA LYS A 142 31.20 -11.66 -28.35
C LYS A 142 31.66 -12.48 -27.14
N GLN A 143 30.79 -12.75 -26.17
CA GLN A 143 31.12 -13.62 -25.04
C GLN A 143 31.18 -15.09 -25.45
N TRP A 144 30.63 -15.45 -26.62
CA TRP A 144 30.74 -16.81 -27.16
C TRP A 144 32.15 -17.09 -27.72
N PRO A 145 32.58 -18.36 -27.75
CA PRO A 145 33.88 -18.76 -28.33
C PRO A 145 34.07 -18.29 -29.77
N ILE A 146 35.30 -17.88 -30.10
CA ILE A 146 35.71 -17.61 -31.48
C ILE A 146 35.49 -18.87 -32.34
N ASP A 147 35.20 -18.67 -33.63
CA ASP A 147 34.83 -19.70 -34.61
C ASP A 147 33.45 -20.33 -34.45
N SER A 148 32.62 -19.83 -33.51
CA SER A 148 31.18 -20.13 -33.45
C SER A 148 30.48 -19.74 -34.75
N ARG A 149 29.63 -20.63 -35.30
CA ARG A 149 28.83 -20.33 -36.50
C ARG A 149 27.48 -19.78 -36.07
N LEU A 150 27.18 -18.57 -36.52
CA LEU A 150 25.99 -17.81 -36.14
C LEU A 150 24.99 -17.79 -37.30
N HIS A 151 23.73 -18.11 -37.02
CA HIS A 151 22.61 -17.84 -37.90
C HIS A 151 21.76 -16.72 -37.30
N LEU A 152 21.73 -15.57 -37.98
CA LEU A 152 20.94 -14.41 -37.58
C LEU A 152 19.59 -14.47 -38.29
N LEU A 153 18.52 -14.52 -37.51
CA LEU A 153 17.17 -14.79 -37.95
C LEU A 153 16.22 -13.67 -37.51
N ALA A 154 15.31 -13.27 -38.39
CA ALA A 154 14.21 -12.37 -38.07
C ALA A 154 12.94 -13.21 -37.79
N PRO A 155 12.38 -13.22 -36.57
CA PRO A 155 11.15 -13.98 -36.29
C PRO A 155 9.96 -13.27 -36.92
N LEU A 156 9.35 -13.84 -37.96
CA LEU A 156 8.24 -13.22 -38.68
C LEU A 156 6.88 -13.69 -38.17
N ILE A 157 6.75 -14.98 -37.91
CA ILE A 157 5.53 -15.61 -37.41
C ILE A 157 5.89 -16.52 -36.25
N ARG A 158 5.09 -16.48 -35.19
CA ARG A 158 5.36 -17.23 -33.97
C ARG A 158 4.09 -17.84 -33.38
N GLY A 159 3.98 -19.17 -33.41
CA GLY A 159 2.88 -19.94 -32.85
C GLY A 159 1.50 -19.57 -33.39
N ARG A 160 1.41 -19.08 -34.63
CA ARG A 160 0.15 -18.65 -35.27
C ARG A 160 -0.28 -19.62 -36.36
N LYS A 161 -1.60 -19.78 -36.52
CA LYS A 161 -2.19 -20.66 -37.53
C LYS A 161 -2.28 -19.96 -38.88
N GLY A 162 -1.89 -20.64 -39.96
CA GLY A 162 -2.00 -20.11 -41.32
C GLY A 162 -1.13 -20.84 -42.33
N GLU A 163 -1.37 -20.58 -43.61
CA GLU A 163 -0.61 -21.19 -44.72
C GLU A 163 0.55 -20.30 -45.20
N TYR A 164 0.51 -19.00 -44.88
CA TYR A 164 1.57 -18.01 -45.12
C TYR A 164 2.18 -17.94 -46.54
N GLN A 165 1.51 -18.46 -47.58
CA GLN A 165 2.01 -18.44 -48.97
C GLN A 165 2.37 -17.04 -49.49
N LYS A 166 1.56 -16.04 -49.14
CA LYS A 166 1.83 -14.64 -49.49
C LYS A 166 3.13 -14.14 -48.85
N LEU A 167 3.40 -14.52 -47.60
CA LEU A 167 4.64 -14.15 -46.89
C LEU A 167 5.86 -14.70 -47.63
N PHE A 168 5.87 -15.99 -48.00
CA PHE A 168 6.99 -16.59 -48.73
C PHE A 168 7.20 -15.94 -50.10
N THR A 169 6.12 -15.63 -50.82
CA THR A 169 6.18 -14.93 -52.11
C THR A 169 6.80 -13.53 -51.96
N ASP A 170 6.37 -12.78 -50.94
CA ASP A 170 6.88 -11.43 -50.65
C ASP A 170 8.37 -11.45 -50.24
N LEU A 171 8.79 -12.45 -49.45
CA LEU A 171 10.19 -12.64 -49.06
C LEU A 171 11.07 -12.98 -50.27
N ARG A 172 10.59 -13.87 -51.15
CA ARG A 172 11.28 -14.23 -52.40
C ARG A 172 11.43 -13.02 -53.32
N ALA A 173 10.37 -12.19 -53.45
CA ALA A 173 10.41 -10.96 -54.24
C ALA A 173 11.40 -9.92 -53.69
N LYS A 174 11.65 -9.92 -52.38
CA LYS A 174 12.68 -9.09 -51.71
C LYS A 174 14.10 -9.66 -51.82
N GLY A 175 14.28 -10.82 -52.45
CA GLY A 175 15.59 -11.43 -52.71
C GLY A 175 16.12 -12.33 -51.60
N PHE A 176 15.29 -12.70 -50.61
CA PHE A 176 15.69 -13.65 -49.58
C PHE A 176 15.68 -15.09 -50.10
N VAL A 177 16.62 -15.92 -49.61
CA VAL A 177 16.85 -17.28 -50.11
C VAL A 177 16.46 -18.36 -49.10
N ARG A 178 16.53 -18.09 -47.79
CA ARG A 178 16.32 -19.13 -46.77
C ARG A 178 15.37 -18.68 -45.67
N VAL A 179 14.61 -19.65 -45.16
CA VAL A 179 13.69 -19.47 -44.04
C VAL A 179 13.77 -20.71 -43.15
N ARG A 180 13.64 -20.52 -41.84
CA ARG A 180 13.44 -21.60 -40.89
C ARG A 180 11.94 -21.69 -40.60
N VAL A 181 11.38 -22.88 -40.75
CA VAL A 181 9.95 -23.14 -40.54
C VAL A 181 9.82 -24.33 -39.63
N ASP A 182 9.16 -24.15 -38.48
CA ASP A 182 8.99 -25.17 -37.44
C ASP A 182 10.31 -25.88 -37.05
N GLY A 183 11.42 -25.14 -37.06
CA GLY A 183 12.76 -25.63 -36.74
C GLY A 183 13.57 -26.18 -37.93
N GLU A 184 12.95 -26.39 -39.10
CA GLU A 184 13.64 -26.87 -40.31
C GLU A 184 14.08 -25.71 -41.21
N LEU A 185 15.33 -25.73 -41.67
CA LEU A 185 15.85 -24.75 -42.63
C LEU A 185 15.47 -25.15 -44.06
N LEU A 186 14.65 -24.32 -44.71
CA LEU A 186 14.13 -24.51 -46.06
C LEU A 186 14.67 -23.45 -47.01
N ASP A 187 14.80 -23.81 -48.29
CA ASP A 187 15.07 -22.85 -49.36
C ASP A 187 13.75 -22.20 -49.80
N LEU A 188 13.73 -20.87 -49.87
CA LEU A 188 12.57 -20.10 -50.32
C LEU A 188 12.27 -20.35 -51.80
N ALA A 189 13.17 -20.95 -52.59
CA ALA A 189 12.91 -21.38 -53.95
C ALA A 189 11.99 -22.61 -54.03
N ASP A 190 12.02 -23.46 -53.01
CA ASP A 190 11.21 -24.68 -52.94
C ASP A 190 9.73 -24.37 -52.67
N GLU A 191 8.85 -25.33 -52.95
CA GLU A 191 7.43 -25.20 -52.71
C GLU A 191 7.10 -25.54 -51.24
N ILE A 192 6.98 -24.51 -50.39
CA ILE A 192 6.68 -24.66 -48.96
C ILE A 192 5.17 -24.66 -48.77
N GLN A 193 4.58 -25.80 -48.39
CA GLN A 193 3.14 -25.91 -48.11
C GLN A 193 2.86 -26.12 -46.62
N LEU A 194 2.25 -25.12 -45.98
CA LEU A 194 1.86 -25.14 -44.57
C LEU A 194 0.37 -25.41 -44.38
N LYS A 195 0.01 -26.08 -43.28
CA LYS A 195 -1.38 -26.49 -43.00
C LYS A 195 -2.10 -25.38 -42.23
N LYS A 196 -3.15 -24.81 -42.81
CA LYS A 196 -3.96 -23.72 -42.23
C LYS A 196 -4.37 -23.87 -40.76
N ASN A 197 -4.64 -25.10 -40.31
CA ASN A 197 -5.19 -25.37 -38.98
C ASN A 197 -4.12 -25.65 -37.91
N ILE A 198 -2.84 -25.67 -38.30
CA ILE A 198 -1.69 -25.94 -37.44
C ILE A 198 -0.98 -24.61 -37.13
N LYS A 199 -0.43 -24.49 -35.92
CA LYS A 199 0.39 -23.32 -35.54
C LYS A 199 1.79 -23.51 -36.09
N HIS A 200 2.34 -22.46 -36.69
CA HIS A 200 3.66 -22.47 -37.28
C HIS A 200 4.55 -21.37 -36.67
N ASP A 201 5.85 -21.65 -36.61
CA ASP A 201 6.93 -20.70 -36.34
C ASP A 201 7.72 -20.49 -37.64
N ILE A 202 7.91 -19.22 -38.04
CA ILE A 202 8.60 -18.86 -39.29
C ILE A 202 9.62 -17.78 -38.98
N GLU A 203 10.90 -18.10 -39.18
CA GLU A 203 12.01 -17.16 -39.01
C GLU A 203 12.81 -17.00 -40.30
N LEU A 204 12.97 -15.77 -40.76
CA LEU A 204 13.74 -15.46 -41.96
C LEU A 204 15.23 -15.47 -41.67
N VAL A 205 16.02 -16.20 -42.44
CA VAL A 205 17.49 -16.19 -42.32
C VAL A 205 18.03 -14.92 -42.98
N ILE A 206 18.59 -14.02 -42.18
CA ILE A 206 19.17 -12.76 -42.65
C ILE A 206 20.64 -12.94 -43.03
N ASP A 207 21.44 -13.48 -42.12
CA ASP A 207 22.87 -13.66 -42.35
C ASP A 207 23.41 -14.91 -41.65
N ARG A 208 24.55 -15.40 -42.14
CA ARG A 208 25.31 -16.52 -41.58
C ARG A 208 26.75 -16.07 -41.41
N ILE A 209 27.17 -15.92 -40.17
CA ILE A 209 28.46 -15.31 -39.81
C ILE A 209 29.28 -16.32 -39.00
N ILE A 210 30.60 -16.31 -39.16
CA ILE A 210 31.51 -17.01 -38.26
C ILE A 210 32.10 -15.97 -37.33
N LEU A 211 31.99 -16.17 -36.01
CA LEU A 211 32.46 -15.23 -35.02
C LEU A 211 34.00 -15.12 -35.07
N ARG A 212 34.52 -13.93 -35.37
CA ARG A 212 35.95 -13.60 -35.41
C ARG A 212 36.15 -12.20 -34.80
N GLU A 213 37.39 -11.82 -34.49
CA GLU A 213 37.66 -10.54 -33.80
C GLU A 213 37.18 -9.27 -34.55
N ASN A 214 37.03 -9.29 -35.88
CA ASN A 214 36.71 -8.12 -36.70
C ASN A 214 35.31 -8.18 -37.36
N VAL A 215 34.33 -8.85 -36.76
CA VAL A 215 32.99 -9.02 -37.38
C VAL A 215 31.95 -7.97 -36.98
N ASP A 216 32.29 -7.05 -36.09
CA ASP A 216 31.37 -6.12 -35.43
C ASP A 216 30.44 -5.38 -36.37
N LYS A 217 31.00 -4.74 -37.40
CA LYS A 217 30.21 -3.96 -38.37
C LYS A 217 29.19 -4.81 -39.11
N ARG A 218 29.60 -6.02 -39.53
CA ARG A 218 28.71 -6.97 -40.22
C ARG A 218 27.65 -7.51 -39.26
N LEU A 219 28.03 -7.79 -38.02
CA LEU A 219 27.10 -8.25 -36.99
C LEU A 219 26.04 -7.17 -36.70
N ALA A 220 26.45 -5.91 -36.59
CA ALA A 220 25.57 -4.76 -36.40
C ALA A 220 24.57 -4.61 -37.55
N ASP A 221 25.06 -4.54 -38.80
CA ASP A 221 24.22 -4.39 -39.99
C ASP A 221 23.19 -5.53 -40.10
N SER A 222 23.61 -6.76 -39.81
CA SER A 222 22.74 -7.94 -39.86
C SER A 222 21.73 -7.97 -38.71
N LEU A 223 22.11 -7.57 -37.49
CA LEU A 223 21.20 -7.44 -36.35
C LEU A 223 20.17 -6.34 -36.58
N GLU A 224 20.57 -5.17 -37.08
CA GLU A 224 19.64 -4.08 -37.43
C GLU A 224 18.59 -4.54 -38.45
N LEU A 225 19.02 -5.29 -39.47
CA LEU A 225 18.10 -5.85 -40.45
C LEU A 225 17.20 -6.94 -39.85
N CYS A 226 17.72 -7.81 -38.98
CA CYS A 226 16.92 -8.77 -38.22
C CYS A 226 15.81 -8.06 -37.43
N LEU A 227 16.18 -7.04 -36.66
CA LEU A 227 15.27 -6.28 -35.81
C LEU A 227 14.23 -5.53 -36.65
N LYS A 228 14.63 -4.94 -37.78
CA LYS A 228 13.70 -4.26 -38.69
C LYS A 228 12.70 -5.21 -39.33
N MET A 229 13.13 -6.42 -39.69
CA MET A 229 12.28 -7.43 -40.32
C MET A 229 11.41 -8.19 -39.31
N GLY A 230 11.93 -8.40 -38.10
CA GLY A 230 11.31 -9.14 -37.00
C GLY A 230 10.55 -8.27 -36.00
N ASP A 231 10.18 -7.05 -36.39
CA ASP A 231 9.39 -6.10 -35.58
C ASP A 231 10.00 -5.86 -34.18
N GLY A 232 11.29 -5.52 -34.15
CA GLY A 232 12.06 -5.28 -32.93
C GLY A 232 12.67 -6.54 -32.29
N LEU A 233 12.50 -7.72 -32.88
CA LEU A 233 13.08 -8.99 -32.41
C LEU A 233 14.15 -9.53 -33.36
N ALA A 234 15.21 -10.11 -32.80
CA ALA A 234 16.24 -10.81 -33.55
C ALA A 234 16.59 -12.12 -32.85
N LEU A 235 16.59 -13.22 -33.58
CA LEU A 235 16.97 -14.54 -33.07
C LEU A 235 18.36 -14.89 -33.57
N VAL A 236 19.24 -15.33 -32.68
CA VAL A 236 20.59 -15.77 -33.05
C VAL A 236 20.78 -17.20 -32.59
N LEU A 237 21.04 -18.08 -33.55
CA LEU A 237 21.49 -19.45 -33.28
C LEU A 237 23.01 -19.48 -33.36
N ALA A 238 23.65 -20.11 -32.39
CA ALA A 238 25.08 -20.29 -32.34
C ALA A 238 25.42 -21.78 -32.28
N ASP A 239 26.09 -22.28 -33.31
CA ASP A 239 26.75 -23.59 -33.28
C ASP A 239 28.17 -23.39 -32.74
N LEU A 240 28.37 -23.76 -31.47
CA LEU A 240 29.64 -23.60 -30.77
C LEU A 240 30.67 -24.68 -31.19
N PRO A 241 31.98 -24.39 -31.12
CA PRO A 241 33.02 -25.37 -31.46
C PRO A 241 32.94 -26.69 -30.66
N ASP A 242 32.41 -26.63 -29.44
CA ASP A 242 32.24 -27.78 -28.55
C ASP A 242 30.97 -28.61 -28.84
N THR A 243 30.38 -28.52 -30.04
CA THR A 243 29.12 -29.19 -30.43
C THR A 243 27.88 -28.80 -29.63
N ARG A 244 27.96 -27.73 -28.83
CA ARG A 244 26.81 -27.13 -28.14
C ARG A 244 26.07 -26.19 -29.10
N HIS A 245 24.75 -26.20 -29.05
CA HIS A 245 23.90 -25.26 -29.77
C HIS A 245 23.27 -24.30 -28.77
N GLU A 246 23.44 -23.01 -28.97
CA GLU A 246 22.74 -21.98 -28.21
C GLU A 246 21.76 -21.22 -29.09
N GLU A 247 20.59 -20.92 -28.54
CA GLU A 247 19.55 -20.12 -29.19
C GLU A 247 19.21 -18.94 -28.27
N THR A 248 19.45 -17.72 -28.74
CA THR A 248 19.21 -16.50 -27.98
C THR A 248 18.32 -15.56 -28.78
N LEU A 249 17.18 -15.16 -28.22
CA LEU A 249 16.35 -14.11 -28.78
C LEU A 249 16.71 -12.76 -28.13
N PHE A 250 17.10 -11.81 -28.95
CA PHE A 250 17.29 -10.42 -28.60
C PHE A 250 16.05 -9.59 -28.93
N SER A 251 15.82 -8.53 -28.15
CA SER A 251 14.72 -7.60 -28.34
C SER A 251 15.19 -6.15 -28.19
N GLN A 252 14.90 -5.31 -29.18
CA GLN A 252 15.05 -3.85 -29.09
C GLN A 252 13.95 -3.18 -28.25
N GLU A 253 12.84 -3.88 -28.05
CA GLU A 253 11.74 -3.45 -27.19
C GLU A 253 11.78 -4.18 -25.84
N PHE A 254 11.14 -3.62 -24.80
CA PHE A 254 10.90 -4.32 -23.54
C PHE A 254 9.82 -5.40 -23.72
N ALA A 255 10.01 -6.36 -24.64
CA ALA A 255 9.02 -7.36 -25.00
C ALA A 255 9.45 -8.77 -24.65
N CYS A 256 8.51 -9.59 -24.21
CA CYS A 256 8.72 -11.00 -23.93
C CYS A 256 9.00 -11.76 -25.22
N PRO A 257 10.15 -12.43 -25.30
CA PRO A 257 10.54 -13.31 -26.39
C PRO A 257 9.66 -14.48 -26.71
N GLU A 258 8.53 -14.76 -26.06
CA GLU A 258 7.66 -15.91 -26.42
C GLU A 258 6.19 -15.54 -26.39
N CYS A 259 5.81 -14.74 -25.39
CA CYS A 259 4.42 -14.37 -25.21
C CYS A 259 4.03 -13.13 -26.01
N GLY A 260 5.00 -12.37 -26.54
CA GLY A 260 4.77 -11.09 -27.22
C GLY A 260 4.26 -9.98 -26.30
N ILE A 261 4.35 -10.18 -24.98
CA ILE A 261 3.94 -9.19 -23.98
C ILE A 261 5.02 -8.11 -23.93
N SER A 262 4.69 -6.90 -24.37
CA SER A 262 5.53 -5.72 -24.17
C SER A 262 5.28 -5.08 -22.81
N MET A 263 6.34 -4.59 -22.20
CA MET A 263 6.37 -3.76 -21.01
C MET A 263 6.87 -2.37 -21.38
N GLU A 264 6.36 -1.37 -20.69
CA GLU A 264 6.87 -0.01 -20.77
C GLU A 264 8.22 0.10 -20.03
N GLU A 265 8.94 1.20 -20.25
CA GLU A 265 10.16 1.51 -19.50
C GLU A 265 9.85 1.58 -18.00
N LEU A 266 10.71 0.97 -17.18
CA LEU A 266 10.51 0.91 -15.74
C LEU A 266 10.59 2.30 -15.12
N GLU A 267 9.42 2.82 -14.74
CA GLU A 267 9.29 4.10 -14.04
C GLU A 267 8.68 3.91 -12.65
N PRO A 268 9.01 4.78 -11.67
CA PRO A 268 8.47 4.66 -10.31
C PRO A 268 6.94 4.64 -10.25
N ARG A 269 6.26 5.35 -11.15
CA ARG A 269 4.80 5.39 -11.24
C ARG A 269 4.17 4.04 -11.57
N MET A 270 4.89 3.13 -12.25
CA MET A 270 4.42 1.77 -12.54
C MET A 270 4.25 0.94 -11.26
N PHE A 271 4.98 1.29 -10.19
CA PHE A 271 4.92 0.62 -8.91
C PHE A 271 3.98 1.31 -7.91
N SER A 272 3.26 2.34 -8.36
CA SER A 272 2.29 3.08 -7.55
C SER A 272 0.87 2.57 -7.78
N PHE A 273 0.25 2.00 -6.75
CA PHE A 273 -1.17 1.65 -6.79
C PHE A 273 -2.11 2.86 -6.70
N ASN A 274 -1.57 4.06 -6.43
CA ASN A 274 -2.31 5.33 -6.49
C ASN A 274 -2.30 5.95 -7.91
N SER A 275 -1.59 5.33 -8.86
CA SER A 275 -1.48 5.81 -10.23
C SER A 275 -2.12 4.83 -11.20
N PRO A 276 -2.88 5.27 -12.22
CA PRO A 276 -3.47 4.36 -13.21
C PRO A 276 -2.41 3.58 -14.02
N PHE A 277 -1.16 4.06 -14.04
CA PHE A 277 -0.03 3.37 -14.67
C PHE A 277 0.30 2.05 -13.97
N GLY A 278 0.31 2.04 -12.63
CA GLY A 278 0.65 0.86 -11.82
C GLY A 278 -0.52 0.13 -11.19
N ALA A 279 -1.66 0.81 -10.99
CA ALA A 279 -2.81 0.26 -10.28
C ALA A 279 -3.47 -0.91 -11.02
N CYS A 280 -3.83 -1.96 -10.26
CA CYS A 280 -4.64 -3.06 -10.77
C CYS A 280 -5.95 -2.50 -11.37
N PRO A 281 -6.28 -2.83 -12.63
CA PRO A 281 -7.46 -2.28 -13.31
C PRO A 281 -8.78 -2.76 -12.70
N ALA A 282 -8.80 -3.96 -12.12
CA ALA A 282 -10.01 -4.54 -11.55
C ALA A 282 -10.46 -3.88 -10.24
N CYS A 283 -9.51 -3.55 -9.36
CA CYS A 283 -9.80 -2.90 -8.07
C CYS A 283 -9.37 -1.43 -8.00
N THR A 284 -8.87 -0.86 -9.10
CA THR A 284 -8.34 0.53 -9.17
C THR A 284 -7.30 0.85 -8.07
N GLY A 285 -6.45 -0.14 -7.77
CA GLY A 285 -5.41 0.00 -6.74
C GLY A 285 -5.86 -0.12 -5.28
N LEU A 286 -7.12 -0.50 -5.00
CA LEU A 286 -7.59 -0.76 -3.63
C LEU A 286 -7.02 -2.06 -3.05
N GLY A 287 -6.86 -3.09 -3.89
CA GLY A 287 -6.37 -4.43 -3.51
C GLY A 287 -7.45 -5.35 -2.98
N PHE A 288 -8.63 -4.82 -2.67
CA PHE A 288 -9.79 -5.59 -2.28
C PHE A 288 -10.98 -5.20 -3.14
N SER A 289 -11.95 -6.10 -3.17
CA SER A 289 -13.28 -5.84 -3.70
C SER A 289 -14.28 -6.08 -2.57
N GLN A 290 -15.32 -5.25 -2.53
CA GLN A 290 -16.41 -5.42 -1.58
C GLN A 290 -17.45 -6.35 -2.19
N TYR A 291 -17.91 -7.31 -1.41
CA TYR A 291 -18.94 -8.27 -1.79
C TYR A 291 -19.94 -8.38 -0.66
N ILE A 292 -21.20 -8.65 -1.00
CA ILE A 292 -22.20 -8.94 0.02
C ILE A 292 -21.92 -10.33 0.61
N ASP A 293 -21.91 -10.44 1.93
CA ASP A 293 -21.68 -11.69 2.66
C ASP A 293 -23.00 -12.17 3.28
N GLU A 294 -23.41 -13.41 2.94
CA GLU A 294 -24.61 -14.04 3.50
C GLU A 294 -24.55 -14.11 5.03
N LYS A 295 -23.36 -14.25 5.62
CA LYS A 295 -23.20 -14.36 7.07
C LYS A 295 -23.49 -13.06 7.79
N LEU A 296 -23.24 -11.92 7.17
CA LEU A 296 -23.56 -10.60 7.75
C LEU A 296 -25.05 -10.28 7.66
N MET A 297 -25.78 -10.98 6.78
CA MET A 297 -27.23 -10.87 6.66
C MET A 297 -27.99 -11.72 7.69
N ILE A 298 -27.30 -12.65 8.36
CA ILE A 298 -27.85 -13.51 9.42
C ILE A 298 -27.45 -12.90 10.76
N ASP A 299 -28.44 -12.55 11.59
CA ASP A 299 -28.20 -11.96 12.91
C ASP A 299 -28.01 -13.06 13.96
N ASP A 300 -28.98 -13.98 14.03
CA ASP A 300 -29.00 -15.14 14.91
C ASP A 300 -29.49 -16.36 14.11
N ASP A 301 -28.62 -17.36 13.97
CA ASP A 301 -28.94 -18.57 13.22
C ASP A 301 -29.82 -19.57 13.99
N SER A 302 -30.04 -19.34 15.29
CA SER A 302 -30.99 -20.11 16.12
C SER A 302 -32.44 -19.66 15.95
N LEU A 303 -32.67 -18.46 15.38
CA LEU A 303 -34.00 -17.96 15.07
C LEU A 303 -34.45 -18.41 13.67
N SER A 304 -35.76 -18.55 13.49
CA SER A 304 -36.34 -18.78 12.17
C SER A 304 -36.33 -17.51 11.30
N ILE A 305 -36.56 -17.67 9.99
CA ILE A 305 -36.66 -16.52 9.07
C ILE A 305 -37.81 -15.58 9.48
N ARG A 306 -38.91 -16.14 9.99
CA ARG A 306 -40.08 -15.37 10.46
C ARG A 306 -39.82 -14.61 11.77
N GLU A 307 -38.98 -15.16 12.64
CA GLU A 307 -38.56 -14.53 13.90
C GLU A 307 -37.44 -13.50 13.72
N GLY A 308 -36.91 -13.37 12.50
CA GLY A 308 -35.93 -12.35 12.16
C GLY A 308 -34.48 -12.84 12.09
N GLY A 309 -34.26 -14.15 11.89
CA GLY A 309 -32.91 -14.71 11.72
C GLY A 309 -32.15 -14.16 10.49
N ILE A 310 -32.86 -13.56 9.50
CA ILE A 310 -32.26 -12.93 8.32
C ILE A 310 -32.69 -11.45 8.23
N VAL A 311 -31.78 -10.53 8.56
CA VAL A 311 -32.08 -9.09 8.74
C VAL A 311 -32.77 -8.44 7.55
N PRO A 312 -32.30 -8.63 6.28
CA PRO A 312 -32.96 -8.04 5.11
C PRO A 312 -34.44 -8.38 4.93
N VAL A 313 -34.94 -9.45 5.58
CA VAL A 313 -36.31 -9.94 5.43
C VAL A 313 -37.14 -9.87 6.71
N ASN A 314 -36.65 -9.18 7.76
CA ASN A 314 -37.36 -9.01 9.04
C ASN A 314 -38.75 -8.37 8.89
N ASN A 315 -38.96 -7.57 7.84
CA ASN A 315 -40.30 -7.06 7.54
C ASN A 315 -41.15 -8.14 6.87
N VAL A 316 -41.94 -8.86 7.68
CA VAL A 316 -42.84 -9.94 7.24
C VAL A 316 -43.91 -9.50 6.23
N GLN A 317 -44.24 -8.21 6.16
CA GLN A 317 -45.15 -7.67 5.16
C GLN A 317 -44.43 -7.16 3.90
N GLY A 318 -43.10 -7.11 3.94
CA GLY A 318 -42.23 -6.54 2.93
C GLY A 318 -42.07 -7.42 1.68
N TRP A 319 -41.58 -6.78 0.61
CA TRP A 319 -41.43 -7.41 -0.69
C TRP A 319 -40.56 -8.67 -0.64
N TYR A 320 -39.41 -8.62 0.02
CA TYR A 320 -38.48 -9.75 0.11
C TYR A 320 -39.09 -10.95 0.85
N PHE A 321 -39.78 -10.72 1.97
CA PHE A 321 -40.38 -11.81 2.76
C PHE A 321 -41.46 -12.54 1.98
N ARG A 322 -42.34 -11.83 1.26
CA ARG A 322 -43.37 -12.45 0.40
C ARG A 322 -42.77 -13.32 -0.71
N HIS A 323 -41.62 -12.92 -1.26
CA HIS A 323 -40.92 -13.75 -2.24
C HIS A 323 -40.37 -15.02 -1.59
N LEU A 324 -39.83 -14.93 -0.37
CA LEU A 324 -39.41 -16.12 0.37
C LEU A 324 -40.58 -17.05 0.70
N GLU A 325 -41.78 -16.53 1.01
CA GLU A 325 -42.98 -17.37 1.20
C GLU A 325 -43.37 -18.13 -0.07
N GLY A 326 -43.33 -17.46 -1.23
CA GLY A 326 -43.58 -18.10 -2.52
C GLY A 326 -42.52 -19.15 -2.88
N LEU A 327 -41.25 -18.85 -2.61
CA LEU A 327 -40.12 -19.75 -2.84
C LEU A 327 -40.20 -20.98 -1.94
N ALA A 328 -40.37 -20.78 -0.62
CA ALA A 328 -40.49 -21.82 0.39
C ALA A 328 -41.63 -22.80 0.08
N LYS A 329 -42.79 -22.28 -0.32
CA LYS A 329 -43.95 -23.10 -0.73
C LYS A 329 -43.68 -23.91 -2.00
N THR A 330 -42.93 -23.36 -2.94
CA THR A 330 -42.68 -24.00 -4.24
C THR A 330 -41.58 -25.06 -4.15
N HIS A 331 -40.50 -24.77 -3.42
CA HIS A 331 -39.31 -25.62 -3.33
C HIS A 331 -39.30 -26.51 -2.07
N GLY A 332 -40.23 -26.30 -1.13
CA GLY A 332 -40.51 -27.24 -0.04
C GLY A 332 -39.59 -27.11 1.18
N PHE A 333 -39.33 -25.88 1.63
CA PHE A 333 -38.69 -25.61 2.93
C PHE A 333 -39.59 -24.75 3.83
N SER A 334 -39.35 -24.76 5.14
CA SER A 334 -40.14 -24.00 6.11
C SER A 334 -39.45 -22.70 6.50
N LEU A 335 -40.21 -21.61 6.61
CA LEU A 335 -39.73 -20.33 7.12
C LEU A 335 -39.70 -20.26 8.65
N ASP A 336 -40.27 -21.26 9.32
CA ASP A 336 -40.35 -21.38 10.78
C ASP A 336 -39.25 -22.31 11.34
N THR A 337 -38.39 -22.85 10.46
CA THR A 337 -37.18 -23.59 10.87
C THR A 337 -36.05 -22.61 11.19
N PRO A 338 -35.28 -22.82 12.28
CA PRO A 338 -34.08 -22.04 12.57
C PRO A 338 -33.14 -21.97 11.35
N VAL A 339 -32.57 -20.80 11.08
CA VAL A 339 -31.75 -20.57 9.87
C VAL A 339 -30.56 -21.53 9.80
N GLY A 340 -29.94 -21.86 10.95
CA GLY A 340 -28.82 -22.80 11.05
C GLY A 340 -29.20 -24.27 10.79
N GLU A 341 -30.48 -24.61 10.90
CA GLU A 341 -31.01 -25.96 10.64
C GLU A 341 -31.56 -26.12 9.22
N LEU A 342 -31.67 -25.02 8.45
CA LEU A 342 -32.15 -25.09 7.08
C LEU A 342 -31.17 -25.87 6.18
N PRO A 343 -31.69 -26.66 5.23
CA PRO A 343 -30.84 -27.32 4.25
C PRO A 343 -29.99 -26.32 3.46
N ARG A 344 -28.72 -26.67 3.20
CA ARG A 344 -27.79 -25.77 2.50
C ARG A 344 -28.31 -25.31 1.13
N TRP A 345 -29.00 -26.19 0.39
CA TRP A 345 -29.60 -25.83 -0.90
C TRP A 345 -30.68 -24.75 -0.77
N ALA A 346 -31.45 -24.74 0.33
CA ALA A 346 -32.48 -23.73 0.58
C ALA A 346 -31.85 -22.38 0.90
N LEU A 347 -30.78 -22.37 1.71
CA LEU A 347 -29.98 -21.16 1.95
C LEU A 347 -29.37 -20.64 0.65
N ASP A 348 -28.83 -21.52 -0.20
CA ASP A 348 -28.25 -21.12 -1.48
C ASP A 348 -29.31 -20.50 -2.41
N GLU A 349 -30.56 -20.99 -2.42
CA GLU A 349 -31.66 -20.36 -3.17
C GLU A 349 -32.12 -19.03 -2.57
N ILE A 350 -32.18 -18.90 -1.23
CA ILE A 350 -32.52 -17.64 -0.55
C ILE A 350 -31.48 -16.56 -0.90
N PHE A 351 -30.20 -16.87 -0.83
CA PHE A 351 -29.12 -15.90 -0.98
C PHE A 351 -28.68 -15.68 -2.44
N TYR A 352 -28.61 -16.73 -3.26
CA TYR A 352 -28.09 -16.66 -4.64
C TYR A 352 -29.13 -16.91 -5.74
N GLY A 353 -30.37 -17.26 -5.36
CA GLY A 353 -31.50 -17.38 -6.28
C GLY A 353 -31.62 -18.75 -6.97
N CYS A 354 -32.78 -19.00 -7.58
CA CYS A 354 -33.12 -20.24 -8.29
C CYS A 354 -33.03 -20.12 -9.83
N GLY A 355 -32.13 -19.27 -10.33
CA GLY A 355 -31.90 -19.11 -11.77
C GLY A 355 -33.01 -18.36 -12.51
N LYS A 356 -33.61 -18.98 -13.53
CA LYS A 356 -34.67 -18.38 -14.37
C LYS A 356 -36.08 -18.82 -13.99
N GLU A 357 -36.20 -19.67 -12.98
CA GLU A 357 -37.48 -20.17 -12.50
C GLU A 357 -38.34 -19.02 -11.97
N ARG A 358 -39.65 -19.14 -12.16
CA ARG A 358 -40.63 -18.19 -11.63
C ARG A 358 -41.60 -18.94 -10.76
N PHE A 359 -41.93 -18.36 -9.61
CA PHE A 359 -42.87 -18.95 -8.65
C PHE A 359 -43.99 -17.95 -8.29
N PRO A 360 -45.14 -18.47 -7.81
CA PRO A 360 -46.26 -17.62 -7.43
C PRO A 360 -45.96 -16.83 -6.14
N VAL A 361 -46.07 -15.51 -6.22
CA VAL A 361 -46.00 -14.59 -5.07
C VAL A 361 -47.37 -13.95 -4.88
N VAL A 362 -47.84 -13.94 -3.63
CA VAL A 362 -49.18 -13.44 -3.26
C VAL A 362 -49.11 -11.98 -2.84
N TYR A 363 -50.00 -11.16 -3.39
CA TYR A 363 -50.14 -9.73 -3.08
C TYR A 363 -51.55 -9.42 -2.61
N PHE A 364 -51.63 -8.57 -1.59
CA PHE A 364 -52.88 -7.99 -1.09
C PHE A 364 -52.85 -6.50 -1.45
N GLU A 365 -53.77 -6.06 -2.29
CA GLU A 365 -53.99 -4.63 -2.55
C GLU A 365 -54.74 -4.01 -1.37
N PRO A 366 -54.46 -2.75 -0.99
CA PRO A 366 -55.11 -2.10 0.16
C PRO A 366 -56.65 -2.07 0.07
N ASP A 367 -57.21 -2.06 -1.13
CA ASP A 367 -58.64 -1.89 -1.41
C ASP A 367 -59.35 -3.14 -1.96
N SER A 368 -58.70 -4.32 -1.92
CA SER A 368 -59.26 -5.56 -2.46
C SER A 368 -59.10 -6.74 -1.52
N ASP A 369 -60.22 -7.40 -1.19
CA ASP A 369 -60.25 -8.65 -0.40
C ASP A 369 -59.74 -9.87 -1.19
N ARG A 370 -59.36 -9.71 -2.46
CA ARG A 370 -58.87 -10.80 -3.31
C ARG A 370 -57.35 -10.76 -3.45
N PRO A 371 -56.63 -11.83 -3.04
CA PRO A 371 -55.21 -11.92 -3.27
C PRO A 371 -54.91 -12.02 -4.77
N GLN A 372 -54.00 -11.19 -5.26
CA GLN A 372 -53.44 -11.33 -6.60
C GLN A 372 -52.19 -12.20 -6.56
N ILE A 373 -52.05 -13.12 -7.51
CA ILE A 373 -50.89 -14.01 -7.63
C ILE A 373 -50.12 -13.64 -8.88
N TRP A 374 -48.85 -13.30 -8.71
CA TRP A 374 -47.95 -12.96 -9.81
C TRP A 374 -46.75 -13.91 -9.83
N MET A 375 -46.28 -14.26 -11.03
CA MET A 375 -45.14 -15.15 -11.21
C MET A 375 -43.85 -14.33 -11.25
N HIS A 376 -43.06 -14.39 -10.16
CA HIS A 376 -41.83 -13.62 -10.03
C HIS A 376 -40.59 -14.50 -10.16
N PRO A 377 -39.51 -14.00 -10.80
CA PRO A 377 -38.19 -14.60 -10.65
C PRO A 377 -37.58 -14.22 -9.30
N TRP A 378 -36.64 -15.02 -8.82
CA TRP A 378 -35.85 -14.72 -7.62
C TRP A 378 -34.35 -14.81 -7.92
N GLU A 379 -33.70 -13.67 -7.82
CA GLU A 379 -32.26 -13.56 -8.05
C GLU A 379 -31.43 -13.86 -6.80
N GLY A 380 -32.05 -13.94 -5.62
CA GLY A 380 -31.38 -14.09 -4.33
C GLY A 380 -31.03 -12.77 -3.66
N LEU A 381 -30.99 -12.75 -2.33
CA LEU A 381 -30.68 -11.56 -1.53
C LEU A 381 -29.30 -10.98 -1.84
N VAL A 382 -28.26 -11.82 -1.94
CA VAL A 382 -26.87 -11.39 -2.19
C VAL A 382 -26.77 -10.69 -3.54
N ARG A 383 -27.27 -11.33 -4.61
CA ARG A 383 -27.21 -10.76 -5.97
C ARG A 383 -28.06 -9.49 -6.10
N ASN A 384 -29.24 -9.47 -5.45
CA ASN A 384 -30.09 -8.28 -5.42
C ASN A 384 -29.37 -7.10 -4.75
N PHE A 385 -28.79 -7.32 -3.57
CA PHE A 385 -28.10 -6.29 -2.81
C PHE A 385 -26.84 -5.80 -3.53
N GLU A 386 -26.05 -6.71 -4.11
CA GLU A 386 -24.88 -6.34 -4.92
C GLU A 386 -25.25 -5.47 -6.11
N ARG A 387 -26.30 -5.84 -6.86
CA ARG A 387 -26.78 -5.03 -7.99
C ARG A 387 -27.26 -3.66 -7.51
N ARG A 388 -28.14 -3.63 -6.49
CA ARG A 388 -28.70 -2.38 -5.96
C ARG A 388 -27.61 -1.45 -5.43
N TRP A 389 -26.59 -1.97 -4.76
CA TRP A 389 -25.45 -1.17 -4.30
C TRP A 389 -24.66 -0.55 -5.47
N ARG A 390 -24.46 -1.29 -6.58
CA ARG A 390 -23.77 -0.77 -7.78
C ARG A 390 -24.59 0.28 -8.54
N GLU A 391 -25.91 0.10 -8.61
CA GLU A 391 -26.81 0.96 -9.39
C GLU A 391 -27.29 2.20 -8.63
N THR A 392 -27.24 2.17 -7.29
CA THR A 392 -27.76 3.25 -6.44
C THR A 392 -26.83 4.47 -6.43
N ASN A 393 -27.41 5.64 -6.70
CA ASN A 393 -26.73 6.94 -6.56
C ASN A 393 -26.94 7.62 -5.19
N SER A 394 -27.75 7.05 -4.30
CA SER A 394 -28.03 7.60 -2.97
C SER A 394 -26.98 7.13 -1.95
N PRO A 395 -26.24 8.05 -1.29
CA PRO A 395 -25.25 7.69 -0.27
C PRO A 395 -25.86 6.91 0.92
N GLN A 396 -27.04 7.32 1.38
CA GLN A 396 -27.72 6.69 2.52
C GLN A 396 -28.09 5.23 2.22
N MET A 397 -28.67 4.97 1.03
CA MET A 397 -28.98 3.58 0.63
C MET A 397 -27.70 2.76 0.43
N ARG A 398 -26.61 3.38 -0.02
CA ARG A 398 -25.33 2.71 -0.19
C ARG A 398 -24.75 2.24 1.14
N GLU A 399 -24.79 3.12 2.15
CA GLU A 399 -24.38 2.82 3.53
C GLU A 399 -25.19 1.68 4.15
N GLU A 400 -26.50 1.62 3.90
CA GLU A 400 -27.35 0.50 4.34
C GLU A 400 -26.90 -0.85 3.76
N PHE A 401 -26.48 -0.90 2.50
CA PHE A 401 -25.96 -2.14 1.90
C PHE A 401 -24.55 -2.49 2.38
N GLU A 402 -23.71 -1.49 2.64
CA GLU A 402 -22.32 -1.67 3.09
C GLU A 402 -22.21 -2.37 4.45
N LYS A 403 -23.26 -2.30 5.29
CA LYS A 403 -23.37 -3.09 6.54
C LYS A 403 -23.27 -4.60 6.33
N TYR A 404 -23.69 -5.08 5.16
CA TYR A 404 -23.68 -6.50 4.80
C TYR A 404 -22.48 -6.86 3.91
N MET A 405 -21.55 -5.93 3.68
CA MET A 405 -20.41 -6.17 2.81
C MET A 405 -19.18 -6.62 3.59
N THR A 406 -18.51 -7.64 3.06
CA THR A 406 -17.16 -8.02 3.47
C THR A 406 -16.15 -7.60 2.42
N VAL A 407 -14.91 -7.40 2.85
CA VAL A 407 -13.78 -7.16 1.95
C VAL A 407 -13.07 -8.47 1.67
N LYS A 408 -12.92 -8.81 0.38
CA LYS A 408 -12.06 -9.93 -0.05
C LYS A 408 -10.88 -9.40 -0.86
N PRO A 409 -9.71 -10.03 -0.78
CA PRO A 409 -8.61 -9.71 -1.69
C PRO A 409 -9.09 -9.77 -3.13
N CYS A 410 -8.69 -8.77 -3.92
CA CYS A 410 -9.06 -8.70 -5.34
C CYS A 410 -8.56 -9.95 -6.07
N GLU A 411 -9.45 -10.64 -6.79
CA GLU A 411 -9.15 -11.90 -7.48
C GLU A 411 -8.06 -11.75 -8.55
N VAL A 412 -7.95 -10.57 -9.18
CA VAL A 412 -6.98 -10.32 -10.25
C VAL A 412 -5.57 -10.06 -9.73
N CYS A 413 -5.43 -9.28 -8.65
CA CYS A 413 -4.11 -8.92 -8.11
C CYS A 413 -3.76 -9.64 -6.80
N GLY A 414 -4.64 -10.48 -6.26
CA GLY A 414 -4.43 -11.21 -5.01
C GLY A 414 -4.14 -10.31 -3.80
N GLY A 415 -4.71 -9.10 -3.76
CA GLY A 415 -4.39 -8.11 -2.71
C GLY A 415 -3.27 -7.13 -3.06
N ALA A 416 -2.52 -7.37 -4.13
CA ALA A 416 -1.28 -6.65 -4.41
C ALA A 416 -1.45 -5.20 -4.87
N ARG A 417 -2.68 -4.80 -5.25
CA ARG A 417 -3.04 -3.44 -5.72
C ARG A 417 -2.40 -3.02 -7.05
N LEU A 418 -1.49 -3.82 -7.61
CA LEU A 418 -0.71 -3.48 -8.79
C LEU A 418 -1.07 -4.33 -10.01
N LYS A 419 -0.69 -3.85 -11.19
CA LYS A 419 -0.78 -4.59 -12.45
C LYS A 419 0.15 -5.80 -12.48
N PRO A 420 -0.19 -6.86 -13.25
CA PRO A 420 0.67 -8.03 -13.40
C PRO A 420 2.08 -7.68 -13.90
N GLU A 421 2.21 -6.71 -14.81
CA GLU A 421 3.49 -6.26 -15.37
C GLU A 421 4.38 -5.66 -14.27
N SER A 422 3.82 -4.83 -13.39
CA SER A 422 4.53 -4.25 -12.25
C SER A 422 4.95 -5.31 -11.23
N LEU A 423 4.13 -6.34 -11.02
CA LEU A 423 4.41 -7.45 -10.11
C LEU A 423 5.40 -8.47 -10.67
N ALA A 424 5.66 -8.42 -11.97
CA ALA A 424 6.66 -9.26 -12.61
C ALA A 424 8.08 -8.68 -12.54
N VAL A 425 8.23 -7.45 -12.03
CA VAL A 425 9.53 -6.86 -11.73
C VAL A 425 10.01 -7.31 -10.35
N THR A 426 11.25 -7.80 -10.28
CA THR A 426 11.82 -8.31 -9.02
C THR A 426 13.14 -7.65 -8.68
N VAL A 427 13.42 -7.53 -7.39
CA VAL A 427 14.72 -7.14 -6.81
C VAL A 427 15.05 -8.21 -5.77
N GLY A 428 16.24 -8.81 -5.85
CA GLY A 428 16.61 -9.93 -4.97
C GLY A 428 15.61 -11.11 -5.04
N GLY A 429 15.05 -11.36 -6.23
CA GLY A 429 14.06 -12.43 -6.46
C GLY A 429 12.67 -12.19 -5.87
N LYS A 430 12.37 -10.98 -5.36
CA LYS A 430 11.04 -10.63 -4.83
C LYS A 430 10.44 -9.44 -5.56
N ASN A 431 9.14 -9.49 -5.83
CA ASN A 431 8.41 -8.33 -6.32
C ASN A 431 8.06 -7.34 -5.19
N ILE A 432 7.66 -6.13 -5.57
CA ILE A 432 7.45 -5.03 -4.61
C ILE A 432 6.36 -5.36 -3.58
N TYR A 433 5.32 -6.12 -3.97
CA TYR A 433 4.26 -6.54 -3.06
C TYR A 433 4.73 -7.60 -2.07
N GLN A 434 5.51 -8.59 -2.53
CA GLN A 434 6.10 -9.61 -1.65
C GLN A 434 6.99 -8.97 -0.59
N LEU A 435 7.77 -7.96 -0.97
CA LEU A 435 8.58 -7.19 -0.03
C LEU A 435 7.71 -6.37 0.91
N SER A 436 6.67 -5.71 0.39
CA SER A 436 5.73 -4.92 1.21
C SER A 436 4.95 -5.77 2.22
N ARG A 437 4.82 -7.08 1.99
CA ARG A 437 4.17 -8.02 2.92
C ARG A 437 5.08 -8.50 4.05
N MET A 438 6.38 -8.26 3.96
CA MET A 438 7.30 -8.52 5.06
C MET A 438 7.00 -7.58 6.21
N THR A 439 7.24 -8.06 7.42
CA THR A 439 7.33 -7.21 8.60
C THR A 439 8.51 -6.23 8.46
N ALA A 440 8.50 -5.11 9.19
CA ALA A 440 9.60 -4.14 9.13
C ALA A 440 10.94 -4.79 9.47
N LEU A 441 10.98 -5.71 10.44
CA LEU A 441 12.18 -6.46 10.80
C LEU A 441 12.67 -7.38 9.67
N GLU A 442 11.76 -8.14 9.04
CA GLU A 442 12.10 -9.02 7.92
C GLU A 442 12.57 -8.22 6.70
N ALA A 443 11.92 -7.10 6.41
CA ALA A 443 12.30 -6.20 5.33
C ALA A 443 13.70 -5.61 5.57
N GLN A 444 14.01 -5.19 6.80
CA GLN A 444 15.34 -4.67 7.15
C GLN A 444 16.42 -5.75 6.98
N ALA A 445 16.16 -6.95 7.49
CA ALA A 445 17.05 -8.09 7.31
C ALA A 445 17.26 -8.45 5.83
N PHE A 446 16.20 -8.35 5.01
CA PHE A 446 16.28 -8.55 3.56
C PHE A 446 17.16 -7.49 2.89
N MET A 447 16.99 -6.20 3.22
CA MET A 447 17.79 -5.11 2.66
C MET A 447 19.28 -5.27 2.96
N SER A 448 19.63 -5.64 4.20
CA SER A 448 21.02 -5.84 4.62
C SER A 448 21.75 -6.97 3.88
N LYS A 449 21.00 -7.96 3.39
CA LYS A 449 21.52 -9.16 2.69
C LYS A 449 21.35 -9.09 1.19
N LEU A 450 20.76 -8.00 0.67
CA LEU A 450 20.47 -7.86 -0.74
C LEU A 450 21.78 -7.80 -1.55
N GLN A 451 21.99 -8.79 -2.40
CA GLN A 451 23.11 -8.83 -3.32
C GLN A 451 22.72 -8.15 -4.63
N LEU A 452 23.49 -7.13 -5.00
CA LEU A 452 23.34 -6.38 -6.25
C LEU A 452 24.68 -6.39 -6.98
N SER A 453 24.66 -6.26 -8.30
CA SER A 453 25.88 -6.01 -9.08
C SER A 453 26.56 -4.70 -8.65
N GLU A 454 27.82 -4.50 -9.03
CA GLU A 454 28.56 -3.27 -8.71
C GLU A 454 27.85 -2.02 -9.27
N ARG A 455 27.32 -2.12 -10.50
CA ARG A 455 26.56 -1.06 -11.16
C ARG A 455 25.26 -0.75 -10.43
N GLU A 456 24.47 -1.77 -10.11
CA GLU A 456 23.21 -1.61 -9.38
C GLU A 456 23.44 -1.05 -7.99
N SER A 457 24.46 -1.54 -7.28
CA SER A 457 24.88 -1.04 -5.97
C SER A 457 25.22 0.44 -6.04
N ALA A 458 25.94 0.90 -7.07
CA ALA A 458 26.27 2.31 -7.25
C ALA A 458 25.02 3.18 -7.46
N ILE A 459 24.03 2.70 -8.23
CA ILE A 459 22.78 3.41 -8.51
C ILE A 459 21.87 3.43 -7.28
N ALA A 460 21.73 2.29 -6.59
CA ALA A 460 20.78 2.09 -5.51
C ALA A 460 21.30 2.51 -4.13
N ARG A 461 22.61 2.81 -3.98
CA ARG A 461 23.26 3.09 -2.67
C ARG A 461 22.47 4.05 -1.79
N ARG A 462 22.07 5.21 -2.33
CA ARG A 462 21.32 6.22 -1.57
C ARG A 462 19.90 5.76 -1.26
N ILE A 463 19.25 5.06 -2.19
CA ILE A 463 17.89 4.56 -2.02
C ILE A 463 17.85 3.49 -0.93
N LEU A 464 18.79 2.54 -0.96
CA LEU A 464 18.88 1.48 0.05
C LEU A 464 19.17 2.04 1.44
N LYS A 465 20.06 3.05 1.55
CA LYS A 465 20.32 3.73 2.80
C LYS A 465 19.03 4.32 3.41
N GLU A 466 18.26 5.07 2.61
CA GLU A 466 17.01 5.71 3.07
C GLU A 466 15.93 4.71 3.47
N ILE A 467 15.88 3.54 2.80
CA ILE A 467 14.97 2.44 3.15
C ILE A 467 15.39 1.80 4.48
N ASP A 468 16.68 1.47 4.62
CA ASP A 468 17.22 0.81 5.81
C ASP A 468 17.09 1.69 7.06
N GLU A 469 17.37 2.99 6.95
CA GLU A 469 17.19 3.95 8.04
C GLU A 469 15.73 4.04 8.49
N ARG A 470 14.78 4.16 7.55
CA ARG A 470 13.33 4.22 7.88
C ARG A 470 12.82 2.93 8.51
N LEU A 471 13.24 1.77 8.00
CA LEU A 471 12.94 0.48 8.62
C LEU A 471 13.55 0.38 10.02
N GLY A 472 14.78 0.86 10.19
CA GLY A 472 15.47 0.95 11.48
C GLY A 472 14.70 1.80 12.48
N PHE A 473 14.18 2.97 12.08
CA PHE A 473 13.36 3.81 12.96
C PHE A 473 12.06 3.12 13.35
N MET A 474 11.40 2.41 12.43
CA MET A 474 10.21 1.60 12.78
C MET A 474 10.53 0.53 13.84
N VAL A 475 11.66 -0.17 13.70
CA VAL A 475 12.11 -1.17 14.68
C VAL A 475 12.45 -0.51 16.02
N GLN A 476 13.13 0.64 15.98
CA GLN A 476 13.49 1.41 17.16
C GLN A 476 12.26 1.86 17.97
N VAL A 477 11.15 2.20 17.33
CA VAL A 477 9.90 2.57 18.04
C VAL A 477 9.00 1.36 18.34
N GLY A 478 9.49 0.12 18.19
CA GLY A 478 8.73 -1.10 18.52
C GLY A 478 7.60 -1.43 17.53
N LEU A 479 7.77 -1.07 16.26
CA LEU A 479 6.84 -1.41 15.17
C LEU A 479 7.41 -2.48 14.22
N ASP A 480 8.33 -3.28 14.73
CA ASP A 480 9.07 -4.31 13.98
C ASP A 480 8.16 -5.39 13.38
N TYR A 481 7.01 -5.65 14.02
CA TYR A 481 6.00 -6.65 13.60
C TYR A 481 5.06 -6.16 12.50
N LEU A 482 5.03 -4.86 12.18
CA LEU A 482 4.12 -4.32 11.17
C LEU A 482 4.60 -4.63 9.77
N THR A 483 3.69 -5.09 8.91
CA THR A 483 3.99 -5.18 7.47
C THR A 483 3.79 -3.84 6.78
N LEU A 484 4.60 -3.53 5.78
CA LEU A 484 4.48 -2.27 5.02
C LEU A 484 3.15 -2.19 4.24
N SER A 485 2.57 -3.34 3.89
CA SER A 485 1.29 -3.45 3.18
C SER A 485 0.05 -3.29 4.07
N ARG A 486 0.20 -3.29 5.41
CA ARG A 486 -0.93 -3.12 6.34
C ARG A 486 -1.63 -1.79 6.08
N GLY A 487 -2.96 -1.82 6.01
CA GLY A 487 -3.77 -0.62 5.78
C GLY A 487 -3.66 0.36 6.94
N ALA A 488 -3.43 1.65 6.67
CA ALA A 488 -3.24 2.67 7.69
C ALA A 488 -4.47 2.85 8.59
N ALA A 489 -5.67 2.63 8.04
CA ALA A 489 -6.93 2.68 8.78
C ALA A 489 -7.09 1.55 9.82
N THR A 490 -6.25 0.50 9.76
CA THR A 490 -6.30 -0.64 10.70
C THR A 490 -5.33 -0.50 11.87
N LEU A 491 -4.60 0.61 11.93
CA LEU A 491 -3.65 0.88 13.01
C LEU A 491 -4.39 1.38 14.24
N SER A 492 -3.94 0.95 15.41
CA SER A 492 -4.33 1.57 16.68
C SER A 492 -3.80 3.02 16.75
N GLY A 493 -4.38 3.82 17.64
CA GLY A 493 -3.91 5.20 17.89
C GLY A 493 -2.42 5.25 18.25
N GLY A 494 -1.96 4.36 19.15
CA GLY A 494 -0.55 4.25 19.53
C GLY A 494 0.36 3.78 18.38
N GLU A 495 -0.07 2.83 17.54
CA GLU A 495 0.68 2.42 16.35
C GLU A 495 0.85 3.60 15.36
N ALA A 496 -0.23 4.33 15.07
CA ALA A 496 -0.19 5.48 14.17
C ALA A 496 0.71 6.60 14.71
N GLN A 497 0.64 6.85 16.02
CA GLN A 497 1.49 7.81 16.71
C GLN A 497 2.97 7.44 16.61
N ARG A 498 3.33 6.18 16.86
CA ARG A 498 4.71 5.69 16.75
C ARG A 498 5.22 5.70 15.31
N ILE A 499 4.38 5.44 14.30
CA ILE A 499 4.75 5.62 12.89
C ILE A 499 5.11 7.08 12.60
N ARG A 500 4.30 8.02 13.11
CA ARG A 500 4.57 9.45 12.96
C ARG A 500 5.88 9.83 13.66
N LEU A 501 6.13 9.31 14.85
CA LEU A 501 7.38 9.47 15.58
C LEU A 501 8.59 8.99 14.77
N ALA A 502 8.55 7.76 14.24
CA ALA A 502 9.61 7.22 13.39
C ALA A 502 9.87 8.10 12.15
N THR A 503 8.81 8.63 11.54
CA THR A 503 8.90 9.54 10.39
C THR A 503 9.56 10.87 10.78
N GLN A 504 9.26 11.40 11.96
CA GLN A 504 9.89 12.63 12.46
C GLN A 504 11.37 12.43 12.77
N ILE A 505 11.76 11.29 13.37
CA ILE A 505 13.17 10.95 13.58
C ILE A 505 13.93 10.91 12.25
N GLY A 506 13.36 10.28 11.23
CA GLY A 506 13.96 10.22 9.89
C GLY A 506 14.04 11.56 9.15
N SER A 507 13.30 12.59 9.57
CA SER A 507 13.37 13.92 8.96
C SER A 507 14.64 14.71 9.34
N HIS A 508 15.34 14.30 10.40
CA HIS A 508 16.57 14.94 10.91
C HIS A 508 16.44 16.46 11.12
N LEU A 509 15.23 16.94 11.45
CA LEU A 509 15.01 18.34 11.77
C LEU A 509 15.68 18.71 13.10
N MET A 510 16.18 19.95 13.18
CA MET A 510 16.81 20.52 14.37
C MET A 510 16.12 21.82 14.77
N GLY A 511 16.17 22.17 16.06
CA GLY A 511 15.55 23.38 16.59
C GLY A 511 14.02 23.36 16.59
N VAL A 512 13.41 22.18 16.47
CA VAL A 512 11.96 21.96 16.51
C VAL A 512 11.51 21.71 17.96
N LEU A 513 10.27 22.10 18.27
CA LEU A 513 9.57 21.70 19.49
C LEU A 513 8.61 20.56 19.16
N TYR A 514 8.94 19.34 19.57
CA TYR A 514 8.05 18.18 19.44
C TYR A 514 7.14 18.09 20.65
N ILE A 515 5.84 17.94 20.43
CA ILE A 515 4.84 17.86 21.51
C ILE A 515 4.05 16.57 21.37
N LEU A 516 4.15 15.68 22.36
CA LEU A 516 3.61 14.33 22.33
C LEU A 516 2.52 14.13 23.38
N ASP A 517 1.46 13.41 23.01
CA ASP A 517 0.29 13.12 23.86
C ASP A 517 0.30 11.64 24.24
N GLU A 518 0.70 11.33 25.47
CA GLU A 518 0.68 9.98 26.06
C GLU A 518 1.22 8.88 25.11
N PRO A 519 2.49 9.01 24.62
CA PRO A 519 3.05 8.09 23.63
C PRO A 519 3.24 6.65 24.13
N SER A 520 3.19 6.41 25.46
CA SER A 520 3.22 5.06 26.05
C SER A 520 1.90 4.28 25.86
N ILE A 521 0.81 4.93 25.45
CA ILE A 521 -0.49 4.27 25.31
C ILE A 521 -0.45 3.09 24.33
N GLY A 522 -0.99 1.97 24.79
CA GLY A 522 -1.05 0.73 24.02
C GLY A 522 0.32 0.13 23.71
N LEU A 523 1.35 0.54 24.44
CA LEU A 523 2.69 -0.04 24.41
C LEU A 523 2.84 -1.00 25.59
N HIS A 524 3.53 -2.12 25.36
CA HIS A 524 3.88 -3.04 26.43
C HIS A 524 5.08 -2.49 27.22
N GLN A 525 5.14 -2.68 28.54
CA GLN A 525 6.21 -2.10 29.40
C GLN A 525 7.62 -2.36 28.86
N ARG A 526 7.87 -3.57 28.37
CA ARG A 526 9.14 -3.98 27.75
C ARG A 526 9.60 -3.08 26.59
N ASP A 527 8.66 -2.50 25.83
CA ASP A 527 8.98 -1.64 24.70
C ASP A 527 8.99 -0.15 25.07
N ASN A 528 8.68 0.20 26.32
CA ASN A 528 8.71 1.58 26.82
C ASN A 528 10.13 2.16 26.81
N ASP A 529 11.13 1.35 27.19
CA ASP A 529 12.55 1.73 27.10
C ASP A 529 12.93 2.20 25.69
N LYS A 530 12.46 1.49 24.67
CA LYS A 530 12.76 1.82 23.27
C LYS A 530 12.15 3.15 22.86
N LEU A 531 10.91 3.41 23.30
CA LEU A 531 10.23 4.69 23.08
C LEU A 531 11.00 5.83 23.74
N ILE A 532 11.39 5.67 25.00
CA ILE A 532 12.14 6.71 25.73
C ILE A 532 13.47 7.00 25.02
N GLU A 533 14.21 5.98 24.58
CA GLU A 533 15.45 6.18 23.84
C GLU A 533 15.22 6.85 22.47
N ALA A 534 14.11 6.57 21.80
CA ALA A 534 13.73 7.29 20.58
C ALA A 534 13.43 8.78 20.84
N LEU A 535 12.77 9.11 21.95
CA LEU A 535 12.50 10.50 22.35
C LEU A 535 13.78 11.24 22.77
N LYS A 536 14.69 10.57 23.48
CA LYS A 536 16.02 11.09 23.77
C LYS A 536 16.82 11.34 22.49
N SER A 537 16.75 10.42 21.52
CA SER A 537 17.39 10.63 20.22
C SER A 537 16.84 11.87 19.49
N LEU A 538 15.53 12.14 19.56
CA LEU A 538 14.96 13.37 19.02
C LEU A 538 15.50 14.62 19.71
N ARG A 539 15.58 14.59 21.04
CA ARG A 539 16.17 15.67 21.83
C ARG A 539 17.64 15.89 21.45
N ASP A 540 18.43 14.83 21.39
CA ASP A 540 19.88 14.87 21.18
C ASP A 540 20.28 15.34 19.77
N LEU A 541 19.34 15.28 18.81
CA LEU A 541 19.48 15.95 17.51
C LEU A 541 19.46 17.50 17.60
N GLY A 542 19.22 18.07 18.79
CA GLY A 542 19.10 19.51 19.00
C GLY A 542 17.65 20.00 18.95
N ASN A 543 16.71 19.18 19.42
CA ASN A 543 15.30 19.54 19.54
C ASN A 543 14.86 19.60 21.00
N THR A 544 13.74 20.26 21.24
CA THR A 544 13.05 20.20 22.54
C THR A 544 11.88 19.24 22.42
N VAL A 545 11.75 18.32 23.37
CA VAL A 545 10.68 17.30 23.37
C VAL A 545 9.81 17.54 24.59
N LEU A 546 8.54 17.86 24.39
CA LEU A 546 7.55 18.09 25.43
C LEU A 546 6.53 16.95 25.41
N VAL A 547 6.44 16.19 26.48
CA VAL A 547 5.62 14.96 26.53
C VAL A 547 4.58 15.10 27.62
N VAL A 548 3.30 14.91 27.29
CA VAL A 548 2.24 14.76 28.29
C VAL A 548 2.16 13.29 28.68
N GLU A 549 2.48 12.95 29.93
CA GLU A 549 2.56 11.55 30.38
C GLU A 549 2.21 11.31 31.86
N HIS A 550 1.85 10.07 32.14
CA HIS A 550 1.56 9.51 33.45
C HIS A 550 2.40 8.28 33.78
N ASP A 551 3.13 7.74 32.81
CA ASP A 551 4.02 6.62 33.00
C ASP A 551 5.24 6.96 33.88
N GLU A 552 5.50 6.10 34.87
CA GLU A 552 6.57 6.24 35.86
C GLU A 552 7.96 6.28 35.19
N ASP A 553 8.25 5.29 34.33
CA ASP A 553 9.52 5.16 33.61
C ASP A 553 9.85 6.43 32.78
N MET A 554 8.84 7.01 32.12
CA MET A 554 8.98 8.22 31.32
C MET A 554 9.26 9.45 32.20
N ILE A 555 8.54 9.59 33.31
CA ILE A 555 8.71 10.72 34.25
C ILE A 555 10.11 10.65 34.89
N GLU A 556 10.53 9.47 35.34
CA GLU A 556 11.84 9.28 35.98
C GLU A 556 13.01 9.61 35.05
N ARG A 557 12.85 9.38 33.74
CA ARG A 557 13.90 9.60 32.74
C ARG A 557 13.83 10.96 32.06
N ALA A 558 12.89 11.82 32.47
CA ALA A 558 12.78 13.19 32.00
C ALA A 558 13.98 14.04 32.43
N ASP A 559 14.37 15.01 31.60
CA ASP A 559 15.35 16.02 32.00
C ASP A 559 14.73 17.09 32.91
N TYR A 560 13.41 17.31 32.78
CA TYR A 560 12.66 18.30 33.53
C TYR A 560 11.18 17.90 33.59
N ILE A 561 10.50 18.20 34.69
CA ILE A 561 9.11 17.80 34.93
C ILE A 561 8.29 19.04 35.27
N LEU A 562 7.07 19.08 34.74
CA LEU A 562 6.03 20.06 35.07
C LEU A 562 4.81 19.32 35.61
N ASP A 563 4.53 19.46 36.90
CA ASP A 563 3.36 18.88 37.54
C ASP A 563 2.21 19.89 37.58
N ILE A 564 1.09 19.57 36.93
CA ILE A 564 -0.05 20.49 36.75
C ILE A 564 -1.25 20.04 37.57
N GLY A 565 -1.77 20.99 38.33
CA GLY A 565 -3.05 20.98 39.05
C GLY A 565 -3.08 20.03 40.24
N PRO A 566 -3.42 20.49 41.46
CA PRO A 566 -3.68 19.55 42.55
C PRO A 566 -5.00 18.78 42.36
N GLY A 567 -5.81 19.17 41.37
CA GLY A 567 -7.09 18.54 41.01
C GLY A 567 -7.44 18.71 39.53
N ALA A 568 -8.65 18.30 39.16
CA ALA A 568 -9.17 18.38 37.79
C ALA A 568 -10.14 19.56 37.61
N GLY A 569 -10.32 20.00 36.36
CA GLY A 569 -11.32 21.01 36.01
C GLY A 569 -11.06 22.34 36.70
N GLU A 570 -12.06 22.88 37.40
CA GLU A 570 -11.95 24.17 38.09
C GLU A 570 -10.90 24.21 39.22
N HIS A 571 -10.56 23.03 39.78
CA HIS A 571 -9.57 22.83 40.83
C HIS A 571 -8.15 22.54 40.29
N GLY A 572 -8.01 22.43 38.96
CA GLY A 572 -6.72 22.30 38.29
C GLY A 572 -6.19 23.63 37.77
N GLY A 573 -5.33 23.56 36.76
CA GLY A 573 -4.88 24.70 35.98
C GLY A 573 -3.77 25.54 36.62
N GLU A 574 -3.10 25.01 37.65
CA GLU A 574 -1.96 25.64 38.34
C GLU A 574 -0.69 24.80 38.18
N ILE A 575 0.49 25.42 38.19
CA ILE A 575 1.76 24.67 38.29
C ILE A 575 1.99 24.34 39.76
N VAL A 576 2.02 23.06 40.09
CA VAL A 576 2.18 22.56 41.47
C VAL A 576 3.64 22.41 41.83
N ALA A 577 4.42 21.84 40.91
CA ALA A 577 5.85 21.65 41.00
C ALA A 577 6.46 21.75 39.59
N GLU A 578 7.67 22.31 39.51
CA GLU A 578 8.48 22.32 38.29
C GLU A 578 9.95 22.10 38.68
N GLY A 579 10.68 21.26 37.96
CA GLY A 579 12.05 20.92 38.35
C GLY A 579 12.59 19.61 37.80
N GLU A 580 13.77 19.22 38.28
CA GLU A 580 14.30 17.86 38.10
C GLU A 580 13.57 16.87 39.04
N LEU A 581 13.69 15.56 38.77
CA LEU A 581 12.99 14.52 39.54
C LEU A 581 13.12 14.66 41.08
N PRO A 582 14.32 14.91 41.67
CA PRO A 582 14.44 15.08 43.12
C PRO A 582 13.60 16.24 43.66
N GLU A 583 13.48 17.34 42.91
CA GLU A 583 12.70 18.52 43.31
C GLU A 583 11.20 18.24 43.28
N ILE A 584 10.73 17.34 42.39
CA ILE A 584 9.34 16.89 42.35
C ILE A 584 9.04 15.95 43.54
N LEU A 585 9.94 15.01 43.84
CA LEU A 585 9.78 14.06 44.95
C LEU A 585 9.76 14.77 46.32
N ASP A 586 10.58 15.80 46.49
CA ASP A 586 10.66 16.58 47.73
C ASP A 586 9.49 17.58 47.90
N ASN A 587 8.65 17.77 46.88
CA ASN A 587 7.56 18.75 46.91
C ASN A 587 6.27 18.13 47.49
N PRO A 588 5.86 18.49 48.72
CA PRO A 588 4.69 17.89 49.37
C PRO A 588 3.36 18.27 48.70
N ARG A 589 3.34 19.29 47.83
CA ARG A 589 2.14 19.66 47.07
C ARG A 589 1.96 18.79 45.82
N SER A 590 3.04 18.19 45.31
CA SER A 590 2.99 17.34 44.12
C SER A 590 2.36 15.99 44.45
N LEU A 591 1.17 15.76 43.95
CA LEU A 591 0.55 14.43 44.07
C LEU A 591 1.40 13.40 43.32
N THR A 592 1.92 13.76 42.14
CA THR A 592 2.80 12.91 41.35
C THR A 592 4.06 12.54 42.14
N GLY A 593 4.70 13.50 42.82
CA GLY A 593 5.85 13.23 43.69
C GLY A 593 5.55 12.30 44.85
N GLN A 594 4.36 12.38 45.46
CA GLN A 594 3.92 11.46 46.52
C GLN A 594 3.80 10.02 45.99
N TYR A 595 3.20 9.83 44.81
CA TYR A 595 3.10 8.50 44.19
C TYR A 595 4.47 7.91 43.84
N LEU A 596 5.36 8.70 43.23
CA LEU A 596 6.70 8.25 42.82
C LEU A 596 7.64 7.96 44.01
N SER A 597 7.49 8.69 45.12
CA SER A 597 8.29 8.44 46.34
C SER A 597 7.75 7.31 47.21
N GLY A 598 6.49 6.89 47.00
CA GLY A 598 5.79 5.90 47.82
C GLY A 598 5.39 6.41 49.21
N ALA A 599 5.25 7.74 49.37
CA ALA A 599 5.00 8.43 50.63
C ALA A 599 3.52 8.54 51.04
#